data_AF-A0A7C9DHJ6-F1
#
_entry.id   AF-A0A7C9DHJ6-F1
#
_cell.length_a   1.000
_cell.length_b   1.000
_cell.length_c   1.000
_cell.angle_alpha   90.00
_cell.angle_beta   90.00
_cell.angle_gamma   90.00
#
_symmetry.space_group_name_H-M   'P 1'
#
loop_
_entity.id
_entity.type
_entity.pdbx_description
1 polymer ?
#
loop_
_entity_poly.entity_id
_entity_poly.type
_entity_poly.pdbx_seq_one_letter_code
_entity_poly.pdbx_strand_id
1 'polypeptide(L)'
;NCYKLDGVDDTEEYLATRRAMDVVGISAEDQDAIFRVVAAILHLGNVNFAKGEDVDSSVLKDERSRFHLNMTAELLKCDAKSLEDALIKRVMVTPEEVITRTLDPNSAAVSRDALAKTIYSRLFDWLVDKINSSIGQDPT
;
A
#
# COMPACT_ATOMS: atom_id res chain seq x y z
N ASN A 1 -9.65 -19.55 7.84
CA ASN A 1 -8.38 -19.37 7.10
C ASN A 1 -8.44 -20.18 5.82
N CYS A 2 -8.81 -19.52 4.72
CA CYS A 2 -8.79 -20.09 3.37
C CYS A 2 -7.59 -19.45 2.65
N TYR A 3 -6.50 -20.19 2.51
CA TYR A 3 -5.27 -19.76 1.82
C TYR A 3 -4.92 -20.69 0.64
N LYS A 4 -5.79 -21.66 0.38
CA LYS A 4 -5.76 -22.56 -0.77
C LYS A 4 -7.18 -22.67 -1.25
N LEU A 5 -7.38 -22.48 -2.54
CA LEU A 5 -8.67 -22.65 -3.19
C LEU A 5 -8.59 -23.95 -4.01
N ASP A 6 -9.52 -24.86 -3.78
CA ASP A 6 -9.51 -26.16 -4.45
C ASP A 6 -9.58 -25.96 -5.96
N GLY A 7 -8.61 -26.53 -6.69
CA GLY A 7 -8.50 -26.41 -8.14
C GLY A 7 -7.76 -25.18 -8.65
N VAL A 8 -7.16 -24.36 -7.78
CA VAL A 8 -6.31 -23.22 -8.18
C VAL A 8 -4.89 -23.43 -7.66
N ASP A 9 -3.91 -23.36 -8.57
CA ASP A 9 -2.48 -23.30 -8.23
C ASP A 9 -1.98 -21.86 -8.38
N ASP A 10 -1.70 -21.19 -7.25
CA ASP A 10 -1.20 -19.82 -7.23
C ASP A 10 0.09 -19.63 -8.07
N THR A 11 0.89 -20.69 -8.22
CA THR A 11 2.12 -20.66 -9.04
C THR A 11 1.78 -20.59 -10.52
N GLU A 12 0.84 -21.42 -10.96
CA GLU A 12 0.39 -21.44 -12.36
C GLU A 12 -0.32 -20.14 -12.72
N GLU A 13 -1.19 -19.64 -11.83
CA GLU A 13 -1.90 -18.36 -11.98
C GLU A 13 -0.95 -17.16 -12.01
N TYR A 14 0.09 -17.15 -11.16
CA TYR A 14 1.13 -16.12 -11.19
C TYR A 14 1.83 -16.07 -12.56
N LEU A 15 2.25 -17.24 -13.08
CA LEU A 15 2.90 -17.33 -14.39
C LEU A 15 1.95 -16.94 -15.53
N ALA A 16 0.68 -17.35 -15.45
CA ALA A 16 -0.34 -16.97 -16.41
C ALA A 16 -0.57 -15.45 -16.41
N THR A 17 -0.66 -14.85 -15.23
CA THR A 17 -0.83 -13.39 -15.06
C THR A 17 0.34 -12.62 -15.65
N ARG A 18 1.59 -13.05 -15.43
CA ARG A 18 2.77 -12.41 -16.05
C ARG A 18 2.74 -12.49 -17.57
N ARG A 19 2.44 -13.67 -18.12
CA ARG A 19 2.28 -13.83 -19.58
C ARG A 19 1.18 -12.94 -20.12
N ALA A 20 0.06 -12.80 -19.41
CA ALA A 20 -1.02 -11.90 -19.81
C ALA A 20 -0.56 -10.43 -19.80
N MET A 21 0.22 -10.01 -18.80
CA MET A 21 0.84 -8.68 -18.73
C MET A 21 1.80 -8.42 -19.91
N ASP A 22 2.60 -9.42 -20.31
CA ASP A 22 3.45 -9.33 -21.50
C ASP A 22 2.62 -9.10 -22.77
N VAL A 23 1.51 -9.84 -22.93
CA VAL A 23 0.63 -9.75 -24.11
C VAL A 23 -0.01 -8.37 -24.25
N VAL A 24 -0.39 -7.72 -23.15
CA VAL A 24 -0.95 -6.36 -23.14
C VAL A 24 0.12 -5.25 -23.11
N GLY A 25 1.39 -5.60 -23.30
CA GLY A 25 2.49 -4.64 -23.43
C GLY A 25 2.92 -3.97 -22.12
N ILE A 26 2.73 -4.63 -20.98
CA ILE A 26 3.31 -4.21 -19.70
C ILE A 26 4.74 -4.75 -19.63
N SER A 27 5.72 -3.85 -19.53
CA SER A 27 7.14 -4.21 -19.52
C SER A 27 7.51 -5.05 -18.29
N ALA A 28 8.62 -5.79 -18.35
CA ALA A 28 9.11 -6.53 -17.19
C ALA A 28 9.41 -5.62 -15.99
N GLU A 29 9.92 -4.40 -16.24
CA GLU A 29 10.15 -3.39 -15.21
C GLU A 29 8.83 -2.93 -14.56
N ASP A 30 7.80 -2.69 -15.37
CA ASP A 30 6.47 -2.33 -14.86
C ASP A 30 5.83 -3.49 -14.08
N GLN A 31 5.97 -4.74 -14.54
CA GLN A 31 5.50 -5.92 -13.81
C GLN A 31 6.18 -6.02 -12.45
N ASP A 32 7.50 -5.86 -12.39
CA ASP A 32 8.24 -5.88 -11.14
C ASP A 32 7.81 -4.71 -10.22
N ALA A 33 7.49 -3.54 -10.78
CA ALA A 33 6.93 -2.42 -10.03
C ALA A 33 5.53 -2.72 -9.48
N ILE A 34 4.65 -3.37 -10.25
CA ILE A 34 3.32 -3.83 -9.80
C ILE A 34 3.48 -4.78 -8.61
N PHE A 35 4.31 -5.81 -8.73
CA PHE A 35 4.53 -6.77 -7.65
C PHE A 35 5.18 -6.12 -6.42
N ARG A 36 6.08 -5.14 -6.62
CA ARG A 36 6.66 -4.35 -5.54
C ARG A 36 5.59 -3.57 -4.77
N VAL A 37 4.64 -2.95 -5.46
CA VAL A 37 3.52 -2.23 -4.83
C VAL A 37 2.61 -3.19 -4.05
N VAL A 38 2.28 -4.36 -4.62
CA VAL A 38 1.48 -5.38 -3.92
C VAL A 38 2.20 -5.88 -2.67
N ALA A 39 3.51 -6.14 -2.74
CA ALA A 39 4.32 -6.52 -1.59
C ALA A 39 4.31 -5.41 -0.52
N ALA A 40 4.40 -4.14 -0.93
CA ALA A 40 4.34 -3.01 0.00
C ALA A 40 3.01 -2.97 0.77
N ILE A 41 1.88 -3.22 0.10
CA ILE A 41 0.56 -3.29 0.74
C ILE A 41 0.51 -4.43 1.76
N LEU A 42 1.08 -5.61 1.44
CA LEU A 42 1.15 -6.74 2.36
C LEU A 42 2.00 -6.43 3.61
N HIS A 43 3.14 -5.78 3.44
CA HIS A 43 3.95 -5.32 4.56
C HIS A 43 3.19 -4.26 5.38
N LEU A 44 2.55 -3.29 4.73
CA LEU A 44 1.79 -2.24 5.40
C LEU A 44 0.68 -2.82 6.27
N GLY A 45 -0.05 -3.83 5.80
CA GLY A 45 -1.11 -4.50 6.56
C GLY A 45 -0.64 -5.16 7.87
N ASN A 46 0.65 -5.50 7.97
CA ASN A 46 1.26 -6.08 9.17
C ASN A 46 1.81 -5.03 10.16
N VAL A 47 1.69 -3.73 9.85
CA VAL A 47 2.05 -2.66 10.79
C VAL A 47 0.95 -2.54 11.85
N ASN A 48 1.30 -2.75 13.12
CA ASN A 48 0.39 -2.57 14.25
C ASN A 48 0.81 -1.39 15.14
N PHE A 49 -0.17 -0.82 15.84
CA PHE A 49 0.02 0.33 16.71
C PHE A 49 -0.31 -0.02 18.17
N ALA A 50 0.38 0.62 19.10
CA ALA A 50 0.12 0.57 20.53
C ALA A 50 -0.10 1.98 21.08
N LYS A 51 -0.66 2.09 22.29
CA LYS A 51 -0.86 3.37 22.96
C LYS A 51 0.50 4.02 23.25
N GLY A 52 0.61 5.32 22.94
CA GLY A 52 1.78 6.13 23.28
C GLY A 52 1.74 6.63 24.73
N GLU A 53 2.59 7.60 25.04
CA GLU A 53 2.68 8.20 26.38
C GLU A 53 1.44 9.03 26.73
N ASP A 54 0.93 9.81 25.77
CA ASP A 54 -0.30 10.58 25.92
C ASP A 54 -1.55 9.73 25.71
N VAL A 55 -2.66 10.14 26.35
CA VAL A 55 -3.94 9.41 26.34
C VAL A 55 -4.44 9.10 24.91
N ASP A 56 -4.27 10.05 23.99
CA ASP A 56 -4.77 9.97 22.61
C ASP A 56 -3.64 9.81 21.57
N SER A 57 -2.49 9.26 21.99
CA SER A 57 -1.34 9.04 21.10
C SER A 57 -1.10 7.56 20.80
N SER A 58 -0.38 7.32 19.70
CA SER A 58 0.03 6.00 19.27
C SER A 58 1.51 5.96 18.90
N VAL A 59 2.06 4.76 19.02
CA VAL A 59 3.41 4.39 18.57
C VAL A 59 3.32 3.07 17.81
N LEU A 60 4.37 2.69 17.08
CA LEU A 60 4.46 1.32 16.56
C LEU A 60 4.47 0.32 17.70
N LYS A 61 3.75 -0.79 17.53
CA LYS A 61 3.52 -1.77 18.59
C LYS A 61 4.80 -2.48 19.04
N ASP A 62 5.65 -2.85 18.09
CA ASP A 62 6.83 -3.68 18.32
C ASP A 62 7.84 -3.57 17.15
N GLU A 63 8.99 -4.21 17.31
CA GLU A 63 10.04 -4.30 16.28
C GLU A 63 9.57 -4.98 14.99
N ARG A 64 8.55 -5.87 15.06
CA ARG A 64 7.96 -6.47 13.85
C ARG A 64 7.22 -5.41 13.05
N SER A 65 6.45 -4.56 13.71
CA SER A 65 5.75 -3.44 13.09
C SER A 65 6.75 -2.44 12.49
N ARG A 66 7.88 -2.18 13.16
CA ARG A 66 8.98 -1.37 12.64
C ARG A 66 9.61 -1.99 11.38
N PHE A 67 9.88 -3.29 11.39
CA PHE A 67 10.38 -4.01 10.21
C PHE A 67 9.43 -3.89 9.02
N HIS A 68 8.13 -4.13 9.22
CA HIS A 68 7.13 -4.03 8.17
C HIS A 68 6.96 -2.61 7.63
N LEU A 69 7.02 -1.60 8.50
CA LEU A 69 7.02 -0.19 8.08
C LEU A 69 8.24 0.13 7.21
N ASN A 70 9.44 -0.26 7.65
CA ASN A 70 10.68 0.01 6.91
C ASN A 70 10.66 -0.67 5.52
N MET A 71 10.20 -1.93 5.47
CA MET A 71 10.05 -2.64 4.20
C MET A 71 9.01 -1.98 3.28
N THR A 72 7.88 -1.52 3.84
CA THR A 72 6.88 -0.75 3.07
C THR A 72 7.52 0.49 2.46
N ALA A 73 8.28 1.26 3.25
CA ALA A 73 8.97 2.46 2.79
C ALA A 73 10.01 2.16 1.71
N GLU A 74 10.79 1.09 1.85
CA GLU A 74 11.77 0.65 0.86
C GLU A 74 11.14 0.24 -0.48
N LEU A 75 10.01 -0.48 -0.44
CA LEU A 75 9.29 -0.93 -1.62
C LEU A 75 8.59 0.24 -2.33
N LEU A 76 8.02 1.19 -1.57
CA LEU A 76 7.42 2.42 -2.09
C LEU A 76 8.44 3.51 -2.43
N LYS A 77 9.73 3.30 -2.13
CA LYS A 77 10.82 4.26 -2.34
C LYS A 77 10.57 5.61 -1.67
N CYS A 78 10.09 5.58 -0.42
CA CYS A 78 9.87 6.76 0.40
C CYS A 78 10.63 6.68 1.74
N ASP A 79 10.65 7.79 2.47
CA ASP A 79 11.27 7.85 3.80
C ASP A 79 10.38 7.17 4.85
N ALA A 80 10.97 6.27 5.63
CA ALA A 80 10.24 5.48 6.63
C ALA A 80 9.66 6.37 7.74
N LYS A 81 10.36 7.44 8.12
CA LYS A 81 9.87 8.34 9.17
C LYS A 81 8.67 9.15 8.70
N SER A 82 8.72 9.62 7.46
CA SER A 82 7.62 10.32 6.80
C SER A 82 6.39 9.42 6.63
N LEU A 83 6.61 8.13 6.30
CA LEU A 83 5.53 7.14 6.25
C LEU A 83 4.92 6.89 7.64
N GLU A 84 5.75 6.71 8.67
CA GLU A 84 5.28 6.57 10.05
C GLU A 84 4.43 7.76 10.47
N ASP A 85 4.94 8.97 10.24
CA ASP A 85 4.28 10.22 10.58
C ASP A 85 2.95 10.37 9.81
N ALA A 86 2.88 9.99 8.54
CA ALA A 86 1.62 9.99 7.78
C ALA A 86 0.58 9.01 8.34
N LEU A 87 1.02 7.92 8.97
CA LEU A 87 0.12 6.93 9.58
C LEU A 87 -0.39 7.37 10.95
N ILE A 88 0.47 7.97 11.77
CA ILE A 88 0.16 8.23 13.19
C ILE A 88 -0.13 9.71 13.49
N LYS A 89 0.13 10.65 12.57
CA LYS A 89 -0.10 12.08 12.80
C LYS A 89 -1.23 12.60 11.95
N ARG A 90 -1.99 13.55 12.53
CA ARG A 90 -2.97 14.37 11.85
C ARG A 90 -2.50 15.81 11.88
N VAL A 91 -2.37 16.40 10.70
CA VAL A 91 -2.09 17.82 10.52
C VAL A 91 -3.43 18.55 10.32
N MET A 92 -3.67 19.57 11.13
CA MET A 92 -4.82 20.47 11.03
C MET A 92 -4.31 21.87 10.75
N VAL A 93 -4.78 22.47 9.65
CA VAL A 93 -4.42 23.83 9.25
C VAL A 93 -5.58 24.75 9.63
N THR A 94 -5.31 25.72 10.51
CA THR A 94 -6.22 26.83 10.81
C THR A 94 -5.67 28.12 10.16
N PRO A 95 -6.45 29.21 10.09
CA PRO A 95 -5.95 30.48 9.58
C PRO A 95 -4.76 31.05 10.38
N GLU A 96 -4.62 30.63 11.63
CA GLU A 96 -3.64 31.14 12.59
C GLU A 96 -2.40 30.25 12.68
N GLU A 97 -2.56 28.93 12.59
CA GLU A 97 -1.47 27.97 12.79
C GLU A 97 -1.68 26.59 12.16
N VAL A 98 -0.58 25.83 12.07
CA VAL A 98 -0.59 24.41 11.70
C VAL A 98 -0.38 23.56 12.95
N ILE A 99 -1.43 22.86 13.37
CA ILE A 99 -1.42 22.01 14.56
C ILE A 99 -1.21 20.56 14.11
N THR A 100 -0.15 19.92 14.61
CA THR A 100 0.08 18.48 14.41
C THR A 100 -0.22 17.73 15.69
N ARG A 101 -1.08 16.71 15.63
CA ARG A 101 -1.40 15.83 16.76
C ARG A 101 -1.23 14.37 16.36
N THR A 102 -0.77 13.57 17.31
CA THR A 102 -0.75 12.11 17.15
C THR A 102 -2.17 11.55 17.27
N LEU A 103 -2.43 10.47 16.54
CA LEU A 103 -3.67 9.72 16.53
C LEU A 103 -3.63 8.62 17.61
N ASP A 104 -4.80 8.23 18.12
CA ASP A 104 -4.92 7.01 18.92
C ASP A 104 -4.67 5.76 18.04
N PRO A 105 -4.38 4.59 18.65
CA PRO A 105 -4.02 3.38 17.89
C PRO A 105 -5.08 2.91 16.89
N ASN A 106 -6.37 3.12 17.18
CA ASN A 106 -7.44 2.72 16.25
C ASN A 106 -7.47 3.67 15.05
N SER A 107 -7.36 4.98 15.29
CA SER A 107 -7.29 5.97 14.21
C SER A 107 -6.04 5.77 13.33
N ALA A 108 -4.90 5.40 13.91
CA ALA A 108 -3.69 5.06 13.14
C ALA A 108 -3.90 3.80 12.28
N ALA A 109 -4.58 2.77 12.79
CA ALA A 109 -4.95 1.58 12.02
C ALA A 109 -5.91 1.90 10.86
N VAL A 110 -6.88 2.79 11.09
CA VAL A 110 -7.77 3.28 10.03
C VAL A 110 -6.98 4.05 8.95
N SER A 111 -6.01 4.88 9.35
CA SER A 111 -5.12 5.60 8.42
C SER A 111 -4.32 4.62 7.55
N ARG A 112 -3.72 3.59 8.16
CA ARG A 112 -3.02 2.49 7.47
C ARG A 112 -3.92 1.80 6.44
N ASP A 113 -5.14 1.43 6.83
CA ASP A 113 -6.07 0.73 5.94
C ASP A 113 -6.55 1.63 4.79
N ALA A 114 -6.76 2.92 5.06
CA ALA A 114 -7.10 3.90 4.04
C ALA A 114 -5.95 4.10 3.04
N LEU A 115 -4.70 4.15 3.51
CA LEU A 115 -3.52 4.23 2.65
C LEU A 115 -3.40 2.97 1.79
N ALA A 116 -3.52 1.78 2.37
CA ALA A 116 -3.47 0.51 1.65
C ALA A 116 -4.53 0.44 0.53
N LYS A 117 -5.78 0.81 0.83
CA LYS A 117 -6.87 0.88 -0.15
C LYS A 117 -6.56 1.88 -1.26
N THR A 118 -6.06 3.06 -0.91
CA THR A 118 -5.71 4.10 -1.89
C THR A 118 -4.61 3.64 -2.84
N ILE A 119 -3.55 3.02 -2.31
CA ILE A 119 -2.45 2.50 -3.13
C ILE A 119 -2.98 1.42 -4.09
N TYR A 120 -3.77 0.47 -3.59
CA TYR A 120 -4.35 -0.59 -4.41
C TYR A 120 -5.26 -0.02 -5.51
N SER A 121 -6.16 0.90 -5.16
CA SER A 121 -7.05 1.55 -6.14
C SER A 121 -6.26 2.27 -7.23
N ARG A 122 -5.21 3.01 -6.88
CA ARG A 122 -4.35 3.70 -7.87
C ARG A 122 -3.60 2.73 -8.77
N LEU A 123 -3.12 1.60 -8.23
CA LEU A 123 -2.49 0.55 -9.03
C LEU A 123 -3.49 -0.06 -10.02
N PHE A 124 -4.72 -0.33 -9.55
CA PHE A 124 -5.77 -0.89 -10.39
C PHE A 124 -6.21 0.07 -11.49
N ASP A 125 -6.42 1.35 -11.17
CA ASP A 125 -6.75 2.38 -12.16
C ASP A 125 -5.66 2.44 -13.26
N TRP A 126 -4.38 2.42 -12.85
CA TRP A 126 -3.25 2.42 -13.78
C TRP A 126 -3.23 1.16 -14.67
N LEU A 127 -3.52 -0.02 -14.12
CA LEU A 127 -3.62 -1.26 -14.89
C LEU A 127 -4.72 -1.16 -15.96
N VAL A 128 -5.90 -0.64 -15.59
CA VAL A 128 -7.02 -0.44 -16.51
C VAL A 128 -6.64 0.51 -17.63
N ASP A 129 -6.03 1.66 -17.31
CA ASP A 129 -5.57 2.63 -18.29
C ASP A 129 -4.54 2.04 -19.26
N LYS A 130 -3.61 1.23 -18.75
CA LYS A 130 -2.58 0.56 -19.55
C LYS A 130 -3.18 -0.47 -20.51
N ILE A 131 -4.14 -1.27 -20.05
CA ILE A 131 -4.87 -2.24 -20.89
C ILE A 131 -5.69 -1.52 -21.97
N ASN A 132 -6.43 -0.48 -21.59
CA ASN A 132 -7.23 0.32 -22.52
C ASN A 132 -6.37 0.96 -23.61
N SER A 133 -5.15 1.40 -23.26
CA SER A 133 -4.17 1.94 -24.21
C SER A 133 -3.62 0.88 -25.17
N SER A 134 -3.54 -0.39 -24.74
CA SER A 134 -3.01 -1.50 -25.56
C SER A 134 -4.02 -2.06 -26.56
N ILE A 135 -5.33 -1.99 -26.27
CA ILE A 135 -6.38 -2.55 -27.13
C ILE A 135 -6.78 -1.58 -28.26
N GLY A 136 -6.48 -0.29 -28.09
CA GLY A 136 -6.85 0.76 -29.05
C GLY A 136 -8.31 1.19 -28.86
N GLN A 137 -8.51 2.50 -28.70
CA GLN A 137 -9.83 3.11 -28.85
C GLN A 137 -9.99 3.43 -30.34
N ASP A 138 -11.07 2.98 -30.98
CA ASP A 138 -11.42 3.46 -32.32
C ASP A 138 -11.50 5.00 -32.29
N PRO A 139 -10.91 5.71 -33.27
CA PRO A 139 -11.02 7.15 -33.32
C PRO A 139 -12.50 7.53 -33.52
N THR A 140 -13.08 8.26 -32.56
CA THR A 140 -14.36 8.97 -32.75
C THR A 140 -14.22 10.08 -33.76
#